data_AF-W4IBZ2-F1
#
_entry.id   AF-W4IBZ2-F1
#
_cell.length_a   1.000
_cell.length_b   1.000
_cell.length_c   1.000
_cell.angle_alpha   90.00
_cell.angle_beta   90.00
_cell.angle_gamma   90.00
#
_symmetry.space_group_name_H-M   'P 1'
#
loop_
_entity.id
_entity.type
_entity.pdbx_description
1 polymer ?
#
loop_
_entity_poly.entity_id
_entity_poly.type
_entity_poly.pdbx_seq_one_letter_code
_entity_poly.pdbx_strand_id
1 'polypeptide(L)'
;MKYGQVVVGPAEVNKDHGGSTRTVGGNQYLILPAGYIGSCFYGMFFILMAYLSKWTLLISTVFLCFLLLLVLVVYAKNMFLRFLCLLFLSITISIWVLCEYYKDKVYYWPLIIIMTFIGVLNEMYSIVDIFEDLITRSTPDSDSYKYAKLTKCSSKLCGVLWLLINFFFIILTIYLIGAIQVKNFDTELYHKVGIQIKK
;
A
#
# COMPACT_ATOMS: atom_id res chain seq x y z
N MET A 1 -19.33 -33.21 18.04
CA MET A 1 -18.72 -32.40 19.10
C MET A 1 -19.25 -30.98 18.98
N LYS A 2 -19.66 -30.38 20.10
CA LYS A 2 -20.43 -29.14 20.16
C LYS A 2 -19.68 -27.97 19.51
N TYR A 3 -20.37 -27.25 18.62
CA TYR A 3 -19.97 -25.93 18.14
C TYR A 3 -19.81 -25.01 19.36
N GLY A 4 -18.55 -24.75 19.73
CA GLY A 4 -18.20 -23.83 20.80
C GLY A 4 -18.67 -22.42 20.45
N GLN A 5 -19.36 -21.79 21.40
CA GLN A 5 -19.87 -20.43 21.27
C GLN A 5 -18.78 -19.46 20.79
N VAL A 6 -19.13 -18.73 19.74
CA VAL A 6 -18.25 -17.86 18.96
C VAL A 6 -18.34 -16.45 19.55
N VAL A 7 -17.24 -15.98 20.14
CA VAL A 7 -17.11 -14.61 20.64
C VAL A 7 -16.39 -13.78 19.56
N VAL A 8 -17.03 -12.72 19.07
CA VAL A 8 -16.40 -11.72 18.22
C VAL A 8 -15.45 -10.90 19.09
N GLY A 9 -14.15 -11.22 19.01
CA GLY A 9 -13.08 -10.52 19.73
C GLY A 9 -12.29 -9.60 18.79
N PRO A 10 -11.66 -8.53 19.31
CA PRO A 10 -10.84 -7.62 18.53
C PRO A 10 -9.62 -8.34 17.92
N ALA A 11 -9.00 -7.74 16.90
CA ALA A 11 -7.66 -8.14 16.49
C ALA A 11 -6.72 -7.90 17.69
N GLU A 12 -6.38 -8.96 18.41
CA GLU A 12 -5.43 -8.93 19.51
C GLU A 12 -4.02 -8.91 18.92
N VAL A 13 -3.34 -7.78 19.02
CA VAL A 13 -1.91 -7.67 18.70
C VAL A 13 -1.15 -8.24 19.90
N ASN A 14 -0.81 -9.52 19.85
CA ASN A 14 0.13 -10.09 20.82
C ASN A 14 1.53 -9.54 20.54
N LYS A 15 2.39 -9.49 21.59
CA LYS A 15 3.78 -9.01 21.52
C LYS A 15 4.64 -9.71 20.45
N ASP A 16 4.16 -10.79 19.86
CA ASP A 16 4.79 -11.57 18.80
C ASP A 16 4.43 -11.12 17.36
N HIS A 17 4.05 -9.85 17.14
CA HIS A 17 3.62 -9.31 15.84
C HIS A 17 2.38 -10.02 15.22
N GLY A 18 1.74 -10.93 15.94
CA GLY A 18 0.59 -11.69 15.46
C GLY A 18 -0.73 -11.05 15.88
N GLY A 19 -1.41 -10.40 14.93
CA GLY A 19 -2.82 -10.07 15.04
C GLY A 19 -3.67 -11.25 14.54
N SER A 20 -4.47 -11.88 15.41
CA SER A 20 -5.42 -12.91 14.94
C SER A 20 -6.64 -12.23 14.31
N THR A 21 -6.65 -12.11 12.99
CA THR A 21 -7.83 -11.62 12.26
C THR A 21 -8.89 -12.72 12.20
N ARG A 22 -9.93 -12.59 13.02
CA ARG A 22 -11.12 -13.45 12.98
C ARG A 22 -12.12 -12.87 11.99
N THR A 23 -12.31 -13.52 10.84
CA THR A 23 -13.31 -13.12 9.84
C THR A 23 -14.58 -13.96 9.97
N VAL A 24 -15.75 -13.31 9.89
CA VAL A 24 -17.06 -13.98 9.84
C VAL A 24 -17.54 -13.94 8.38
N GLY A 25 -17.26 -15.02 7.64
CA GLY A 25 -17.60 -15.14 6.22
C GLY A 25 -16.58 -14.49 5.26
N GLY A 26 -16.98 -14.31 4.00
CA GLY A 26 -16.13 -13.78 2.93
C GLY A 26 -15.23 -14.82 2.24
N ASN A 27 -14.68 -14.45 1.09
CA ASN A 27 -13.80 -15.33 0.32
C ASN A 27 -12.38 -15.33 0.92
N GLN A 28 -12.05 -16.39 1.65
CA GLN A 28 -10.76 -16.56 2.31
C GLN A 28 -9.58 -16.56 1.33
N TYR A 29 -9.79 -16.96 0.07
CA TYR A 29 -8.74 -16.89 -0.95
C TYR A 29 -8.30 -15.45 -1.26
N LEU A 30 -9.18 -14.46 -1.03
CA LEU A 30 -8.86 -13.04 -1.23
C LEU A 30 -8.44 -12.37 0.07
N ILE A 31 -9.06 -12.74 1.19
CA ILE A 31 -8.82 -12.11 2.50
C ILE A 31 -7.41 -12.39 3.02
N LEU A 32 -6.96 -13.66 2.95
CA LEU A 32 -5.67 -14.07 3.50
C LEU A 32 -4.47 -13.35 2.85
N PRO A 33 -4.39 -13.19 1.51
CA PRO A 33 -3.31 -12.43 0.90
C PRO A 33 -3.53 -10.91 0.90
N ALA A 34 -4.69 -10.40 1.35
CA ALA A 34 -5.08 -9.00 1.13
C ALA A 34 -4.11 -8.00 1.77
N GLY A 35 -3.61 -8.27 2.97
CA GLY A 35 -2.65 -7.39 3.66
C GLY A 35 -1.33 -7.29 2.90
N TYR A 36 -0.82 -8.43 2.44
CA TYR A 36 0.44 -8.53 1.71
C TYR A 36 0.31 -7.92 0.31
N ILE A 37 -0.47 -8.56 -0.56
CA ILE A 37 -0.58 -8.14 -1.98
C ILE A 37 -1.23 -6.75 -2.10
N GLY A 38 -2.23 -6.46 -1.25
CA GLY A 38 -2.93 -5.17 -1.27
C GLY A 38 -2.03 -4.01 -0.88
N SER A 39 -1.14 -4.17 0.11
CA SER A 39 -0.18 -3.12 0.47
C SER A 39 0.74 -2.78 -0.71
N CYS A 40 1.27 -3.80 -1.38
CA CYS A 40 2.13 -3.59 -2.55
C CYS A 40 1.37 -2.92 -3.71
N PHE A 41 0.13 -3.36 -3.98
CA PHE A 41 -0.75 -2.72 -4.98
C PHE A 41 -1.03 -1.24 -4.67
N TYR A 42 -1.39 -0.91 -3.44
CA TYR A 42 -1.64 0.49 -3.06
C TYR A 42 -0.36 1.32 -3.08
N GLY A 43 0.79 0.70 -2.78
CA GLY A 43 2.10 1.31 -2.96
C GLY A 43 2.33 1.78 -4.39
N MET A 44 2.20 0.87 -5.35
CA MET A 44 2.24 1.18 -6.79
C MET A 44 1.23 2.28 -7.15
N PHE A 45 -0.02 2.15 -6.70
CA PHE A 45 -1.09 3.11 -7.00
C PHE A 45 -0.71 4.54 -6.59
N PHE A 46 -0.26 4.76 -5.35
CA PHE A 46 0.09 6.10 -4.88
C PHE A 46 1.29 6.69 -5.61
N ILE A 47 2.30 5.87 -5.92
CA ILE A 47 3.46 6.33 -6.69
C ILE A 47 3.02 6.76 -8.10
N LEU A 48 2.28 5.92 -8.83
CA LEU A 48 1.85 6.25 -10.19
C LEU A 48 0.97 7.49 -10.24
N MET A 49 0.00 7.60 -9.32
CA MET A 49 -0.89 8.77 -9.27
C MET A 49 -0.14 10.08 -9.01
N ALA A 50 0.99 10.02 -8.29
CA ALA A 50 1.83 11.18 -8.02
C ALA A 50 2.54 11.72 -9.28
N TYR A 51 2.83 10.87 -10.27
CA TYR A 51 3.57 11.25 -11.48
C TYR A 51 2.72 11.44 -12.74
N LEU A 52 1.45 11.02 -12.74
CA LEU A 52 0.58 11.12 -13.92
C LEU A 52 0.10 12.56 -14.21
N SER A 53 -0.44 13.24 -13.21
CA SER A 53 -0.97 14.60 -13.34
C SER A 53 -1.17 15.25 -11.97
N LYS A 54 -1.34 16.58 -11.95
CA LYS A 54 -1.73 17.31 -10.73
C LYS A 54 -3.04 16.77 -10.14
N TRP A 55 -4.03 16.51 -10.98
CA TRP A 55 -5.36 16.09 -10.50
C TRP A 55 -5.34 14.68 -9.92
N THR A 56 -4.62 13.75 -10.55
CA THR A 56 -4.42 12.40 -10.00
C THR A 56 -3.67 12.43 -8.67
N LEU A 57 -2.66 13.28 -8.53
CA LEU A 57 -1.94 13.49 -7.27
C LEU A 57 -2.87 13.99 -6.17
N LEU A 58 -3.70 15.00 -6.45
CA LEU A 58 -4.63 15.56 -5.47
C LEU A 58 -5.71 14.56 -5.07
N ILE A 59 -6.31 13.87 -6.05
CA ILE A 59 -7.34 12.86 -5.79
C ILE A 59 -6.76 11.71 -4.97
N SER A 60 -5.57 11.22 -5.31
CA SER A 60 -4.91 10.14 -4.56
C SER A 60 -4.49 10.59 -3.15
N THR A 61 -4.08 11.85 -2.97
CA THR A 61 -3.79 12.44 -1.66
C THR A 61 -5.04 12.48 -0.78
N VAL A 62 -6.16 12.98 -1.33
CA VAL A 62 -7.45 12.99 -0.61
C VAL A 62 -7.87 11.57 -0.23
N PHE A 63 -7.73 10.63 -1.17
CA PHE A 63 -8.05 9.24 -0.94
C PHE A 63 -7.18 8.62 0.17
N LEU A 64 -5.87 8.89 0.18
CA LEU A 64 -4.97 8.47 1.25
C LEU A 64 -5.39 9.04 2.61
N CYS A 65 -5.66 10.34 2.69
CA CYS A 65 -6.11 10.99 3.92
C CYS A 65 -7.43 10.38 4.42
N PHE A 66 -8.36 10.09 3.51
CA PHE A 66 -9.61 9.40 3.83
C PHE A 66 -9.36 7.99 4.40
N LEU A 67 -8.48 7.20 3.77
CA LEU A 67 -8.12 5.86 4.26
C LEU A 67 -7.46 5.92 5.63
N LEU A 68 -6.52 6.84 5.85
CA LEU A 68 -5.85 7.03 7.14
C LEU A 68 -6.85 7.45 8.23
N LEU A 69 -7.80 8.32 7.91
CA LEU A 69 -8.86 8.72 8.83
C LEU A 69 -9.81 7.57 9.14
N LEU A 70 -10.18 6.77 8.13
CA LEU A 70 -11.01 5.58 8.29
C LEU A 70 -10.32 4.57 9.22
N VAL A 71 -9.02 4.31 9.01
CA VAL A 71 -8.22 3.44 9.88
C VAL A 71 -8.18 4.02 11.30
N LEU A 72 -7.89 5.31 11.45
CA LEU A 72 -7.79 5.98 12.75
C LEU A 72 -9.09 5.89 13.56
N VAL A 73 -10.24 6.13 12.93
CA VAL A 73 -11.54 6.22 13.61
C VAL A 73 -12.13 4.82 13.85
N VAL A 74 -12.05 3.93 12.87
CA VAL A 74 -12.77 2.64 12.91
C VAL A 74 -11.91 1.49 13.41
N TYR A 75 -10.65 1.43 12.99
CA TYR A 75 -9.82 0.23 13.15
C TYR A 75 -8.70 0.39 14.20
N ALA A 76 -8.20 1.60 14.42
CA ALA A 76 -7.08 1.86 15.31
C ALA A 76 -7.50 1.79 16.79
N LYS A 77 -7.33 0.61 17.38
CA LYS A 77 -7.61 0.37 18.81
C LYS A 77 -6.37 0.56 19.68
N ASN A 78 -5.17 0.34 19.14
CA ASN A 78 -3.90 0.51 19.83
C ASN A 78 -3.33 1.92 19.66
N MET A 79 -2.70 2.43 20.73
CA MET A 79 -2.11 3.79 20.74
C MET A 79 -1.03 3.97 19.68
N PHE A 80 -0.23 2.93 19.42
CA PHE A 80 0.82 2.99 18.40
C PHE A 80 0.26 3.20 16.98
N LEU A 81 -0.76 2.44 16.58
CA LEU A 81 -1.40 2.64 15.26
C LEU A 81 -2.09 4.00 15.17
N ARG A 82 -2.75 4.44 16.24
CA ARG A 82 -3.35 5.79 16.29
C ARG A 82 -2.30 6.88 16.08
N PHE A 83 -1.16 6.77 16.77
CA PHE A 83 -0.04 7.69 16.62
C PHE A 83 0.49 7.68 15.18
N LEU A 84 0.69 6.50 14.59
CA LEU A 84 1.18 6.37 13.22
C LEU A 84 0.21 6.98 12.20
N CYS A 85 -1.09 6.72 12.33
CA CYS A 85 -2.11 7.32 11.47
C CYS A 85 -2.14 8.85 11.60
N LEU A 86 -2.10 9.37 12.82
CA LEU A 86 -2.06 10.82 13.07
C LEU A 86 -0.79 11.47 12.52
N LEU A 87 0.36 10.81 12.65
CA LEU A 87 1.64 11.28 12.14
C LEU A 87 1.60 11.45 10.62
N PHE A 88 1.24 10.39 9.89
CA PHE A 88 1.17 10.45 8.42
C PHE A 88 0.07 11.38 7.93
N LEU A 89 -1.10 11.39 8.57
CA LEU A 89 -2.19 12.30 8.22
C LEU A 89 -1.77 13.76 8.41
N SER A 90 -1.15 14.09 9.54
CA SER A 90 -0.68 15.45 9.82
C SER A 90 0.40 15.89 8.84
N ILE A 91 1.42 15.05 8.59
CA ILE A 91 2.50 15.38 7.66
C ILE A 91 1.96 15.62 6.24
N THR A 92 1.11 14.72 5.74
CA THR A 92 0.55 14.84 4.39
C THR A 92 -0.33 16.09 4.25
N ILE A 93 -1.20 16.38 5.22
CA ILE A 93 -2.04 17.59 5.19
C ILE A 93 -1.17 18.85 5.30
N SER A 94 -0.18 18.88 6.19
CA SER A 94 0.72 20.03 6.33
C SER A 94 1.49 20.31 5.03
N ILE A 95 2.04 19.27 4.39
CA ILE A 95 2.71 19.41 3.09
C ILE A 95 1.75 19.89 2.01
N TRP A 96 0.53 19.35 1.95
CA TRP A 96 -0.46 19.80 0.98
C TRP A 96 -0.82 21.28 1.18
N VAL A 97 -1.10 21.71 2.42
CA VAL A 97 -1.39 23.13 2.71
C VAL A 97 -0.22 24.04 2.33
N LEU A 98 1.02 23.62 2.57
CA LEU A 98 2.21 24.36 2.16
C LEU A 98 2.32 24.46 0.63
N CYS A 99 2.00 23.40 -0.11
CA CYS A 99 1.96 23.42 -1.58
C CYS A 99 0.89 24.39 -2.11
N GLU A 100 -0.28 24.47 -1.47
CA GLU A 100 -1.32 25.44 -1.86
C GLU A 100 -0.89 26.88 -1.56
N TYR A 101 -0.25 27.12 -0.41
CA TYR A 101 0.21 28.45 -0.01
C TYR A 101 1.38 28.96 -0.87
N TYR A 102 2.31 28.09 -1.25
CA TYR A 102 3.50 28.43 -2.04
C TYR A 102 3.44 27.91 -3.48
N LYS A 103 2.24 27.82 -4.07
CA LYS A 103 2.02 27.19 -5.38
C LYS A 103 2.93 27.74 -6.48
N ASP A 104 3.22 29.05 -6.44
CA ASP A 104 3.98 29.75 -7.47
C ASP A 104 5.50 29.48 -7.38
N LYS A 105 5.98 29.01 -6.23
CA LYS A 105 7.42 28.81 -5.96
C LYS A 105 7.84 27.35 -5.98
N VAL A 106 7.03 26.47 -5.38
CA VAL A 106 7.44 25.09 -5.08
C VAL A 106 6.64 24.08 -5.91
N TYR A 107 5.57 24.53 -6.57
CA TYR A 107 4.58 23.66 -7.21
C TYR A 107 4.16 22.53 -6.23
N TYR A 108 3.66 21.41 -6.76
CA TYR A 108 3.27 20.25 -5.95
C TYR A 108 4.42 19.25 -5.72
N TRP A 109 5.68 19.65 -5.96
CA TRP A 109 6.83 18.73 -5.86
C TRP A 109 7.01 18.09 -4.47
N PRO A 110 6.85 18.80 -3.33
CA PRO A 110 6.90 18.19 -2.01
C PRO A 110 5.79 17.16 -1.79
N LEU A 111 4.60 17.41 -2.34
CA LEU A 111 3.47 16.48 -2.25
C LEU A 111 3.74 15.20 -3.06
N ILE A 112 4.40 15.32 -4.23
CA ILE A 112 4.87 14.16 -5.01
C ILE A 112 5.83 13.32 -4.16
N ILE A 113 6.80 13.95 -3.47
CA ILE A 113 7.77 13.22 -2.65
C ILE A 113 7.10 12.43 -1.55
N ILE A 114 6.21 13.04 -0.76
CA ILE A 114 5.59 12.34 0.36
C ILE A 114 4.67 11.20 -0.13
N MET A 115 3.95 11.40 -1.23
CA MET A 115 3.11 10.35 -1.81
C MET A 115 3.95 9.19 -2.36
N THR A 116 5.08 9.49 -3.02
CA THR A 116 6.04 8.47 -3.47
C THR A 116 6.67 7.74 -2.29
N PHE A 117 7.07 8.47 -1.24
CA PHE A 117 7.64 7.87 -0.02
C PHE A 117 6.66 6.91 0.65
N ILE A 118 5.41 7.31 0.83
CA ILE A 118 4.35 6.44 1.40
C ILE A 118 4.13 5.22 0.50
N GLY A 119 4.14 5.40 -0.82
CA GLY A 119 3.98 4.28 -1.73
C GLY A 119 5.14 3.28 -1.67
N VAL A 120 6.39 3.76 -1.64
CA VAL A 120 7.59 2.92 -1.48
C VAL A 120 7.58 2.22 -0.13
N LEU A 121 7.20 2.91 0.95
CA LEU A 121 7.04 2.29 2.25
C LEU A 121 6.04 1.12 2.19
N ASN A 122 4.88 1.29 1.55
CA ASN A 122 3.88 0.22 1.44
C ASN A 122 4.38 -1.01 0.66
N GLU A 123 5.14 -0.80 -0.43
CA GLU A 123 5.77 -1.90 -1.18
C GLU A 123 6.82 -2.63 -0.34
N MET A 124 7.70 -1.87 0.35
CA MET A 124 8.76 -2.43 1.18
C MET A 124 8.23 -3.18 2.40
N TYR A 125 7.27 -2.60 3.13
CA TYR A 125 6.63 -3.27 4.28
C TYR A 125 5.96 -4.57 3.86
N SER A 126 5.31 -4.58 2.69
CA SER A 126 4.69 -5.80 2.18
C SER A 126 5.71 -6.93 1.93
N ILE A 127 6.91 -6.60 1.43
CA ILE A 127 8.00 -7.58 1.30
C ILE A 127 8.42 -8.10 2.67
N VAL A 128 8.67 -7.19 3.62
CA VAL A 128 9.12 -7.53 4.98
C VAL A 128 8.11 -8.43 5.67
N ASP A 129 6.82 -8.08 5.63
CA ASP A 129 5.72 -8.87 6.20
C ASP A 129 5.69 -10.28 5.61
N ILE A 130 5.86 -10.45 4.29
CA ILE A 130 5.93 -11.79 3.68
C ILE A 130 7.15 -12.57 4.18
N PHE A 131 8.33 -11.94 4.22
CA PHE A 131 9.54 -12.62 4.66
C PHE A 131 9.49 -13.03 6.12
N GLU A 132 9.05 -12.15 7.01
CA GLU A 132 9.00 -12.40 8.44
C GLU A 132 7.86 -13.36 8.80
N ASP A 133 6.64 -13.10 8.32
CA ASP A 133 5.45 -13.87 8.72
C ASP A 133 5.29 -15.20 7.99
N LEU A 134 5.75 -15.31 6.74
CA LEU A 134 5.39 -16.44 5.89
C LEU A 134 6.58 -17.35 5.57
N ILE A 135 7.76 -16.76 5.35
CA ILE A 135 8.97 -17.50 4.93
C ILE A 135 9.81 -17.90 6.14
N THR A 136 10.16 -16.93 6.99
CA THR A 136 11.04 -17.13 8.15
C THR A 136 10.30 -17.81 9.28
N ARG A 137 9.06 -17.36 9.56
CA ARG A 137 8.25 -17.87 10.68
C ARG A 137 6.91 -18.43 10.19
N SER A 138 6.92 -19.60 9.53
CA SER A 138 5.67 -20.32 9.21
C SER A 138 5.07 -20.96 10.48
N THR A 139 4.40 -20.16 11.32
CA THR A 139 3.70 -20.66 12.52
C THR A 139 2.36 -21.33 12.14
N PRO A 140 1.86 -22.31 12.93
CA PRO A 140 0.61 -23.03 12.65
C PRO A 140 -0.69 -22.21 12.54
N ASP A 141 -0.64 -20.88 12.56
CA ASP A 141 -1.79 -19.98 12.39
C ASP A 141 -1.53 -18.80 11.44
N SER A 142 -0.38 -18.79 10.75
CA SER A 142 -0.07 -17.75 9.75
C SER A 142 -1.06 -17.78 8.58
N ASP A 143 -1.19 -16.66 7.88
CA ASP A 143 -2.13 -16.55 6.77
C ASP A 143 -1.76 -17.50 5.62
N SER A 144 -0.46 -17.71 5.37
CA SER A 144 0.00 -18.71 4.39
C SER A 144 -0.31 -20.14 4.82
N TYR A 145 -0.31 -20.43 6.12
CA TYR A 145 -0.67 -21.75 6.64
C TYR A 145 -2.17 -22.03 6.53
N LYS A 146 -3.02 -21.04 6.82
CA LYS A 146 -4.47 -21.11 6.58
C LYS A 146 -4.77 -21.26 5.09
N TYR A 147 -4.07 -20.52 4.23
CA TYR A 147 -4.23 -20.60 2.78
C TYR A 147 -3.77 -21.97 2.22
N ALA A 148 -2.69 -22.53 2.76
CA ALA A 148 -2.22 -23.87 2.46
C ALA A 148 -3.27 -24.94 2.79
N LYS A 149 -3.96 -24.84 3.94
CA LYS A 149 -5.07 -25.75 4.27
C LYS A 149 -6.22 -25.69 3.26
N LEU A 150 -6.52 -24.51 2.73
CA LEU A 150 -7.57 -24.33 1.70
C LEU A 150 -7.15 -24.85 0.32
N THR A 151 -5.89 -24.69 -0.05
CA THR A 151 -5.35 -25.06 -1.37
C THR A 151 -4.72 -26.45 -1.41
N LYS A 152 -4.57 -27.12 -0.27
CA LYS A 152 -3.78 -28.35 -0.08
C LYS A 152 -2.33 -28.21 -0.53
N CYS A 153 -1.81 -26.98 -0.52
CA CYS A 153 -0.46 -26.64 -0.92
C CYS A 153 0.46 -26.44 0.30
N SER A 154 1.78 -26.33 0.10
CA SER A 154 2.70 -25.97 1.18
C SER A 154 2.57 -24.50 1.55
N SER A 155 2.53 -24.19 2.86
CA SER A 155 2.47 -22.81 3.39
C SER A 155 3.61 -21.94 2.87
N LYS A 156 4.83 -22.47 2.80
CA LYS A 156 5.98 -21.75 2.26
C LYS A 156 5.82 -21.47 0.76
N LEU A 157 5.23 -22.39 0.00
CA LEU A 157 4.97 -22.16 -1.43
C LEU A 157 3.96 -21.04 -1.63
N CYS A 158 2.91 -20.97 -0.81
CA CYS A 158 1.94 -19.87 -0.85
C CYS A 158 2.60 -18.52 -0.53
N GLY A 159 3.46 -18.46 0.48
CA GLY A 159 4.23 -17.25 0.80
C GLY A 159 5.17 -16.82 -0.33
N VAL A 160 5.89 -17.75 -0.95
CA VAL A 160 6.77 -17.47 -2.10
C VAL A 160 5.97 -16.97 -3.30
N LEU A 161 4.79 -17.52 -3.58
CA LEU A 161 3.93 -17.03 -4.66
C LEU A 161 3.50 -15.58 -4.44
N TRP A 162 3.11 -15.21 -3.22
CA TRP A 162 2.77 -13.83 -2.90
C TRP A 162 3.98 -12.90 -2.98
N LEU A 163 5.17 -13.37 -2.59
CA LEU A 163 6.40 -12.62 -2.77
C LEU A 163 6.70 -12.33 -4.25
N LEU A 164 6.51 -13.30 -5.13
CA LEU A 164 6.69 -13.12 -6.58
C LEU A 164 5.70 -12.10 -7.15
N ILE A 165 4.45 -12.09 -6.66
CA ILE A 165 3.44 -11.09 -7.06
C ILE A 165 3.88 -9.68 -6.63
N ASN A 166 4.43 -9.52 -5.42
CA ASN A 166 4.95 -8.24 -4.97
C ASN A 166 6.15 -7.77 -5.81
N PHE A 167 7.09 -8.66 -6.13
CA PHE A 167 8.20 -8.32 -7.03
C PHE A 167 7.70 -7.90 -8.40
N PHE A 168 6.69 -8.58 -8.93
CA PHE A 168 6.05 -8.17 -10.18
C PHE A 168 5.48 -6.75 -10.08
N PHE A 169 4.76 -6.41 -9.00
CA PHE A 169 4.27 -5.05 -8.78
C PHE A 169 5.39 -4.03 -8.73
N ILE A 170 6.47 -4.28 -7.99
CA ILE A 170 7.60 -3.35 -7.89
C ILE A 170 8.28 -3.14 -9.25
N ILE A 171 8.54 -4.22 -10.00
CA ILE A 171 9.11 -4.12 -11.35
C ILE A 171 8.17 -3.33 -12.27
N LEU A 172 6.86 -3.58 -12.17
CA LEU A 172 5.85 -2.87 -12.94
C LEU A 172 5.79 -1.38 -12.56
N THR A 173 5.86 -1.04 -11.26
CA THR A 173 5.93 0.33 -10.75
C THR A 173 7.12 1.06 -11.38
N ILE A 174 8.32 0.47 -11.31
CA ILE A 174 9.55 1.06 -11.87
C ILE A 174 9.42 1.24 -13.38
N TYR A 175 8.96 0.22 -14.11
CA TYR A 175 8.77 0.27 -15.55
C TYR A 175 7.79 1.39 -15.96
N LEU A 176 6.64 1.49 -15.29
CA LEU A 176 5.60 2.48 -15.61
C LEU A 176 6.06 3.90 -15.29
N ILE A 177 6.77 4.12 -14.18
CA ILE A 177 7.38 5.43 -13.88
C ILE A 177 8.39 5.80 -14.97
N GLY A 178 9.25 4.86 -15.36
CA GLY A 178 10.21 5.07 -16.46
C GLY A 178 9.51 5.48 -17.75
N ALA A 179 8.45 4.77 -18.13
CA ALA A 179 7.65 5.09 -19.31
C ALA A 179 6.98 6.48 -19.25
N ILE A 180 6.48 6.89 -18.07
CA ILE A 180 5.90 8.22 -17.86
C ILE A 180 6.97 9.31 -18.04
N GLN A 181 8.17 9.11 -17.47
CA GLN A 181 9.25 10.09 -17.55
C GLN A 181 9.81 10.23 -18.96
N VAL A 182 9.99 9.13 -19.69
CA VAL A 182 10.42 9.16 -21.10
C VAL A 182 9.43 9.96 -21.95
N LYS A 183 8.12 9.70 -21.78
CA LYS A 183 7.09 10.43 -22.52
C LYS A 183 7.09 11.93 -22.23
N ASN A 184 7.32 12.32 -20.97
CA ASN A 184 7.43 13.73 -20.58
C ASN A 184 8.66 14.39 -21.22
N PHE A 185 9.80 13.69 -21.24
CA PHE A 185 11.03 14.16 -21.87
C PHE A 185 10.86 14.39 -23.37
N ASP A 186 10.27 13.42 -24.08
CA ASP A 186 10.00 13.55 -25.52
C ASP A 186 9.12 14.78 -25.80
N THR A 187 8.06 14.96 -25.01
CA THR A 187 7.13 16.10 -25.15
C THR A 187 7.86 17.44 -24.98
N GLU A 188 8.73 17.57 -23.99
CA GLU A 188 9.55 18.77 -23.80
C GLU A 188 10.53 19.02 -24.95
N LEU A 189 11.16 17.95 -25.47
CA LEU A 189 12.09 18.04 -26.59
C LEU A 189 11.39 18.54 -27.86
N TYR A 190 10.22 17.99 -28.19
CA TYR A 190 9.43 18.42 -29.35
C TYR A 190 9.00 19.89 -29.23
N HIS A 191 8.59 20.33 -28.04
CA HIS A 191 8.24 21.73 -27.80
C HIS A 191 9.44 22.66 -27.98
N LYS A 192 10.65 22.26 -27.53
CA LYS A 192 11.88 23.05 -27.71
C LYS A 192 12.34 23.12 -29.16
N VAL A 193 12.12 22.06 -29.95
CA VAL A 193 12.52 21.98 -31.37
C VAL A 193 11.45 22.55 -32.31
N GLY A 194 10.30 22.99 -31.78
CA GLY A 194 9.23 23.63 -32.57
C GLY A 194 8.41 22.66 -33.43
N ILE A 195 8.52 21.35 -33.19
CA ILE A 195 7.76 20.32 -33.92
C ILE A 195 6.44 20.09 -33.18
N GLN A 196 5.35 20.66 -33.69
CA GLN A 196 3.99 20.44 -33.17
C GLN A 196 3.51 19.03 -33.58
N ILE A 197 3.31 18.14 -32.61
CA ILE A 197 2.65 16.84 -32.86
C ILE A 197 1.15 17.11 -33.09
N LYS A 198 0.69 16.95 -34.33
CA LYS A 198 -0.74 16.84 -34.63
C LYS A 198 -1.26 15.55 -33.97
N LYS A 199 -2.09 15.69 -32.93
CA LYS A 199 -2.88 14.58 -32.39
C LYS A 199 -3.81 14.02 -33.44
#